data_AF-A0AA91GJ25-F1
#
_entry.id   AF-A0AA91GJ25-F1
#
_cell.length_a   1.000
_cell.length_b   1.000
_cell.length_c   1.000
_cell.angle_alpha   90.00
_cell.angle_beta   90.00
_cell.angle_gamma   90.00
#
_symmetry.space_group_name_H-M   'P 1'
#
loop_
_entity.id
_entity.type
_entity.pdbx_description
1 polymer ?
#
loop_
_entity_poly.entity_id
_entity_poly.type
_entity_poly.pdbx_seq_one_letter_code
_entity_poly.pdbx_strand_id
1 'polypeptide(L)'
;MWANRWDYNASGVVSKGEELFQAAERELLEETGLLIDLRDIPSRLTVSFEEGWNEIYFITKNVALEDLNLQEEVSEMNWVTESEYLNMLSKNEFIPYIYAKSIYDFYRSQNESLY
;
A
#
# COMPACT_ATOMS: atom_id res chain seq x y z
N MET A 1 2.10 12.38 10.31
CA MET A 1 2.32 12.66 8.88
C MET A 1 3.75 13.10 8.65
N TRP A 2 4.50 12.37 7.81
CA TRP A 2 5.83 12.77 7.37
C TRP A 2 5.73 13.68 6.15
N ALA A 3 5.64 15.00 6.37
CA ALA A 3 5.56 15.96 5.26
C ALA A 3 6.72 15.76 4.27
N ASN A 4 6.41 15.84 2.97
CA ASN A 4 7.36 15.71 1.85
C ASN A 4 8.02 14.33 1.71
N ARG A 5 7.34 13.24 2.09
CA ARG A 5 7.77 11.87 1.76
C ARG A 5 6.68 11.13 1.01
N TRP A 6 7.10 10.22 0.15
CA TRP A 6 6.25 9.23 -0.50
C TRP A 6 5.88 8.11 0.48
N ASP A 7 4.67 7.59 0.33
CA ASP A 7 4.10 6.46 1.07
C ASP A 7 3.48 5.46 0.09
N TYR A 8 3.11 4.28 0.60
CA TYR A 8 2.17 3.42 -0.10
C TYR A 8 0.78 4.05 -0.07
N ASN A 9 0.01 3.83 -1.13
CA ASN A 9 -1.38 4.28 -1.19
C ASN A 9 -2.30 3.42 -0.29
N ALA A 10 -3.50 3.91 -0.05
CA ALA A 10 -4.54 3.32 0.79
C ALA A 10 -4.06 3.06 2.23
N SER A 11 -3.39 4.02 2.83
CA SER A 11 -2.77 3.89 4.15
C SER A 11 -3.55 4.68 5.19
N GLY A 12 -4.35 3.98 6.00
CA GLY A 12 -5.15 4.63 7.03
C GLY A 12 -5.54 3.74 8.20
N VAL A 13 -6.34 4.31 9.10
CA VAL A 13 -6.64 3.70 10.40
C VAL A 13 -7.89 2.84 10.30
N VAL A 14 -7.80 1.62 10.82
CA VAL A 14 -8.95 0.72 10.97
C VAL A 14 -9.87 1.24 12.07
N SER A 15 -11.12 1.49 11.71
CA SER A 15 -12.13 1.95 12.65
C SER A 15 -12.65 0.83 13.55
N LYS A 16 -13.16 1.18 14.73
CA LYS A 16 -13.71 0.18 15.67
C LYS A 16 -14.89 -0.56 15.02
N GLY A 17 -14.74 -1.88 14.86
CA GLY A 17 -15.76 -2.74 14.26
C GLY A 17 -15.68 -2.84 12.74
N GLU A 18 -14.67 -2.23 12.12
CA GLU A 18 -14.31 -2.40 10.71
C GLU A 18 -13.40 -3.62 10.55
N GLU A 19 -13.65 -4.46 9.55
CA GLU A 19 -12.74 -5.54 9.18
C GLU A 19 -11.53 -4.97 8.43
N LEU A 20 -10.36 -5.61 8.53
CA LEU A 20 -9.11 -5.11 7.94
C LEU A 20 -9.22 -4.86 6.43
N PHE A 21 -9.89 -5.76 5.69
CA PHE A 21 -10.08 -5.61 4.26
C PHE A 21 -11.02 -4.46 3.90
N GLN A 22 -12.01 -4.17 4.75
CA GLN A 22 -12.95 -3.05 4.55
C GLN A 22 -12.24 -1.71 4.72
N ALA A 23 -11.33 -1.62 5.69
CA ALA A 23 -10.50 -0.44 5.86
C ALA A 23 -9.63 -0.21 4.62
N ALA A 24 -8.95 -1.25 4.11
CA ALA A 24 -8.12 -1.14 2.91
C ALA A 24 -8.93 -0.76 1.65
N GLU A 25 -10.14 -1.31 1.47
CA GLU A 25 -11.05 -0.92 0.38
C GLU A 25 -11.50 0.54 0.50
N ARG A 26 -11.88 0.98 1.71
CA ARG A 26 -12.31 2.34 1.98
C ARG A 26 -11.20 3.35 1.74
N GLU A 27 -10.02 3.13 2.31
CA GLU A 27 -8.86 4.02 2.14
C GLU A 27 -8.44 4.10 0.67
N LEU A 28 -8.47 2.98 -0.07
CA LEU A 28 -8.17 3.02 -1.51
C LEU A 28 -9.21 3.85 -2.27
N LEU A 29 -10.50 3.68 -1.95
CA LEU A 29 -11.57 4.45 -2.57
C LEU A 29 -11.45 5.94 -2.25
N GLU A 30 -11.17 6.29 -1.00
CA GLU A 30 -11.00 7.66 -0.51
C GLU A 30 -9.80 8.33 -1.18
N GLU A 31 -8.64 7.68 -1.18
CA GLU A 31 -7.40 8.25 -1.72
C GLU A 31 -7.31 8.27 -3.25
N THR A 32 -7.97 7.34 -3.95
CA THR A 32 -7.73 7.14 -5.39
C THR A 32 -8.99 7.07 -6.24
N GLY A 33 -10.18 6.90 -5.64
CA GLY A 33 -11.43 6.64 -6.35
C GLY A 33 -11.60 5.21 -6.85
N LEU A 34 -10.65 4.30 -6.56
CA LEU A 34 -10.70 2.92 -7.05
C LEU A 34 -11.53 2.00 -6.16
N LEU A 35 -12.41 1.24 -6.80
CA LEU A 35 -13.14 0.13 -6.18
C LEU A 35 -12.43 -1.20 -6.45
N ILE A 36 -12.25 -1.98 -5.39
CA ILE A 36 -11.76 -3.36 -5.40
C ILE A 36 -12.61 -4.20 -4.42
N ASP A 37 -12.51 -5.53 -4.53
CA ASP A 37 -13.10 -6.47 -3.58
C ASP A 37 -11.97 -7.33 -3.00
N LEU A 38 -11.70 -7.13 -1.72
CA LEU A 38 -10.68 -7.81 -0.91
C LEU A 38 -11.28 -8.86 0.02
N ARG A 39 -12.60 -9.08 0.00
CA ARG A 39 -13.31 -9.91 1.00
C ARG A 39 -12.70 -11.30 1.18
N ASP A 40 -12.31 -11.93 0.08
CA ASP A 40 -11.72 -13.26 0.05
C ASP A 40 -10.22 -13.24 -0.32
N ILE A 41 -9.59 -12.06 -0.25
CA ILE A 41 -8.17 -11.87 -0.52
C ILE A 41 -7.43 -11.79 0.82
N PRO A 42 -6.52 -12.73 1.13
CA PRO A 42 -5.73 -12.63 2.34
C PRO A 42 -4.74 -11.45 2.23
N SER A 43 -4.48 -10.81 3.35
CA SER A 43 -3.34 -9.89 3.46
C SER A 43 -2.04 -10.63 3.16
N ARG A 44 -1.07 -9.89 2.64
CA ARG A 44 0.25 -10.43 2.32
C ARG A 44 1.19 -10.41 3.53
N LEU A 45 1.09 -9.37 4.36
CA LEU A 45 1.95 -9.16 5.52
C LEU A 45 1.16 -8.56 6.68
N THR A 46 1.42 -9.07 7.88
CA THR A 46 1.12 -8.38 9.14
C THR A 46 2.45 -7.96 9.74
N VAL A 47 2.65 -6.65 9.96
CA VAL A 47 3.91 -6.11 10.47
C VAL A 47 3.66 -5.32 11.74
N SER A 48 4.10 -5.84 12.89
CA SER A 48 3.98 -5.15 14.18
C SER A 48 5.06 -4.08 14.39
N PHE A 49 4.72 -3.09 15.19
CA PHE A 49 5.57 -2.04 15.73
C PHE A 49 5.12 -1.70 17.17
N GLU A 50 5.81 -0.79 17.85
CA GLU A 50 5.59 -0.54 19.29
C GLU A 50 4.14 -0.13 19.60
N GLU A 51 3.54 0.70 18.75
CA GLU A 51 2.19 1.24 18.95
C GLU A 51 1.07 0.48 18.20
N GLY A 52 1.39 -0.59 17.47
CA GLY A 52 0.37 -1.31 16.68
C GLY A 52 0.93 -2.29 15.65
N TRP A 53 0.18 -2.47 14.56
CA TRP A 53 0.61 -3.25 13.41
C TRP A 53 -0.04 -2.73 12.13
N ASN A 54 0.60 -3.00 11.00
CA ASN A 54 0.05 -2.78 9.67
C ASN A 54 -0.41 -4.11 9.09
N GLU A 55 -1.56 -4.08 8.42
CA GLU A 55 -2.05 -5.17 7.57
C GLU A 55 -1.93 -4.75 6.11
N ILE A 56 -1.14 -5.48 5.31
CA ILE A 56 -0.75 -5.04 3.97
C ILE A 56 -1.33 -5.98 2.93
N TYR A 57 -2.09 -5.43 1.98
CA TYR A 57 -2.68 -6.14 0.85
C TYR A 57 -1.95 -5.79 -0.44
N PHE A 58 -1.77 -6.77 -1.32
CA PHE A 58 -1.14 -6.57 -2.63
C PHE A 58 -2.17 -6.79 -3.73
N ILE A 59 -2.28 -5.82 -4.63
CA ILE A 59 -3.22 -5.85 -5.76
C ILE A 59 -2.49 -5.47 -7.03
N THR A 60 -2.76 -6.22 -8.10
CA THR A 60 -2.26 -5.94 -9.44
C THR A 60 -3.43 -5.53 -10.32
N LYS A 61 -3.43 -4.27 -10.78
CA LYS A 61 -4.48 -3.71 -11.62
C LYS A 61 -3.87 -2.75 -12.64
N ASN A 62 -4.38 -2.77 -13.87
CA ASN A 62 -4.04 -1.78 -14.89
C ASN A 62 -4.93 -0.55 -14.69
N VAL A 63 -4.35 0.56 -14.25
CA VAL A 63 -5.06 1.83 -14.01
C VAL A 63 -4.20 2.98 -14.51
N ALA A 64 -4.76 3.88 -15.31
CA ALA A 64 -4.08 5.09 -15.72
C ALA A 64 -4.16 6.14 -14.59
N LEU A 65 -3.10 6.92 -14.37
CA LEU A 65 -3.08 7.94 -13.31
C LEU A 65 -4.15 9.01 -13.51
N GLU A 66 -4.51 9.30 -14.76
CA GLU A 66 -5.57 10.23 -15.15
C GLU A 66 -6.99 9.76 -14.77
N ASP A 67 -7.18 8.47 -14.50
CA ASP A 67 -8.45 7.91 -14.03
C ASP A 67 -8.60 7.98 -12.50
N LEU A 68 -7.55 8.43 -11.78
CA LEU A 68 -7.56 8.52 -10.32
C LEU A 68 -8.19 9.84 -9.86
N ASN A 69 -8.95 9.76 -8.77
CA ASN A 69 -9.49 10.92 -8.08
C ASN A 69 -8.85 11.02 -6.70
N LEU A 70 -7.86 11.90 -6.56
CA LEU A 70 -7.08 12.06 -5.33
C LEU A 70 -7.80 12.94 -4.30
N GLN A 71 -7.81 12.52 -3.04
CA GLN A 71 -8.28 13.35 -1.91
C GLN A 71 -7.24 14.39 -1.47
N GLU A 72 -7.66 15.42 -0.74
CA GLU A 72 -6.79 16.50 -0.23
C GLU A 72 -5.55 16.04 0.56
N GLU A 73 -5.59 14.86 1.18
CA GLU A 73 -4.44 14.31 1.93
C GLU A 73 -3.33 13.78 1.01
N VAL A 74 -3.66 13.45 -0.25
CA VAL A 74 -2.75 12.91 -1.26
C VAL A 74 -2.38 13.99 -2.27
N SER A 75 -1.15 14.51 -2.16
CA SER A 75 -0.68 15.57 -3.06
C SER A 75 -0.41 15.11 -4.49
N GLU A 76 0.07 13.87 -4.64
CA GLU A 76 0.51 13.31 -5.92
C GLU A 76 0.54 11.78 -5.84
N MET A 77 0.29 11.11 -6.96
CA MET A 77 0.43 9.67 -7.10
C MET A 77 1.20 9.36 -8.39
N ASN A 78 2.12 8.40 -8.32
CA ASN A 78 2.92 8.01 -9.47
C ASN A 78 3.17 6.50 -9.49
N TRP A 79 3.17 5.93 -10.69
CA TRP A 79 3.64 4.56 -10.90
C TRP A 79 5.16 4.56 -10.96
N VAL A 80 5.80 3.66 -10.22
CA VAL A 80 7.26 3.52 -10.19
C VAL A 80 7.67 2.09 -10.46
N THR A 81 8.80 1.94 -11.14
CA THR A 81 9.49 0.66 -11.29
C THR A 81 10.17 0.27 -9.96
N GLU A 82 10.48 -1.02 -9.78
CA GLU A 82 11.25 -1.49 -8.62
C GLU A 82 12.60 -0.76 -8.47
N SER A 83 13.26 -0.46 -9.59
CA SER A 83 14.53 0.28 -9.57
C SER A 83 14.36 1.74 -9.12
N GLU A 84 13.31 2.43 -9.59
CA GLU A 84 12.99 3.79 -9.16
C GLU A 84 12.62 3.83 -7.68
N TYR A 85 11.79 2.90 -7.23
CA TYR A 85 11.42 2.76 -5.83
C TYR A 85 12.62 2.53 -4.91
N LEU A 86 13.54 1.62 -5.27
CA LEU A 86 14.78 1.40 -4.51
C LEU A 86 15.67 2.65 -4.48
N ASN A 87 15.70 3.42 -5.57
CA ASN A 87 16.40 4.70 -5.61
C ASN A 87 15.75 5.74 -4.68
N MET A 88 14.41 5.84 -4.63
CA MET A 88 13.67 6.71 -3.71
C MET A 88 13.97 6.37 -2.25
N LEU A 89 14.01 5.07 -1.90
CA LEU A 89 14.43 4.61 -0.58
C LEU A 89 15.87 5.04 -0.26
N SER A 90 16.80 4.91 -1.21
CA SER A 90 18.20 5.31 -1.00
C SER A 90 18.38 6.80 -0.75
N LYS A 91 17.50 7.63 -1.30
CA LYS A 91 17.48 9.09 -1.16
C LYS A 91 16.67 9.59 0.05
N ASN A 92 16.06 8.68 0.83
CA ASN A 92 15.12 9.00 1.90
C ASN A 92 13.88 9.79 1.45
N GLU A 93 13.48 9.65 0.18
CA GLU A 93 12.29 10.28 -0.40
C GLU A 93 11.02 9.50 -0.05
N PHE A 94 11.13 8.22 0.29
CA PHE A 94 10.03 7.34 0.70
C PHE A 94 10.12 7.02 2.21
N ILE A 95 9.01 6.71 2.86
CA ILE A 95 8.98 6.33 4.29
C ILE A 95 9.71 4.99 4.49
N PRO A 96 10.73 4.91 5.37
CA PRO A 96 11.61 3.75 5.46
C PRO A 96 11.00 2.61 6.29
N TYR A 97 9.88 2.03 5.85
CA TYR A 97 9.29 0.87 6.49
C TYR A 97 10.27 -0.31 6.54
N ILE A 98 10.21 -1.12 7.59
CA ILE A 98 11.13 -2.26 7.78
C ILE A 98 11.08 -3.26 6.62
N TYR A 99 9.91 -3.42 5.99
CA TYR A 99 9.68 -4.31 4.86
C TYR A 99 9.96 -3.65 3.50
N ALA A 100 10.28 -2.35 3.46
CA ALA A 100 10.34 -1.56 2.24
C ALA A 100 11.30 -2.16 1.19
N LYS A 101 12.49 -2.60 1.61
CA LYS A 101 13.51 -3.16 0.70
C LYS A 101 13.14 -4.55 0.14
N SER A 102 12.22 -5.25 0.79
CA SER A 102 11.83 -6.62 0.43
C SER A 102 10.40 -6.70 -0.12
N ILE A 103 9.72 -5.56 -0.31
CA ILE A 103 8.31 -5.52 -0.74
C ILE A 103 8.09 -6.29 -2.05
N TYR A 104 9.00 -6.15 -3.01
CA TYR A 104 8.92 -6.85 -4.29
C TYR A 104 9.27 -8.34 -4.20
N ASP A 105 10.10 -8.75 -3.23
CA ASP A 105 10.33 -10.18 -2.95
C ASP A 105 9.04 -10.83 -2.43
N PHE A 106 8.33 -10.14 -1.55
CA PHE A 106 7.01 -10.57 -1.09
C PHE A 106 5.97 -10.62 -2.22
N TYR A 107 6.08 -9.74 -3.21
CA TYR A 107 5.18 -9.72 -4.36
C TYR A 107 5.46 -10.91 -5.28
N ARG A 108 6.72 -11.15 -5.61
CA ARG A 108 7.12 -12.29 -6.46
C ARG A 108 6.77 -13.65 -5.86
N SER A 109 6.81 -13.76 -4.53
CA SER A 109 6.48 -14.99 -3.80
C SER A 109 4.97 -15.26 -3.68
N GLN A 110 4.09 -14.43 -4.23
CA GLN A 110 2.64 -14.67 -4.18
C GLN A 110 2.19 -15.95 -4.90
N ASN A 111 3.01 -16.47 -5.82
CA ASN A 111 2.73 -17.72 -6.54
C ASN A 111 3.49 -18.92 -5.96
N GLU A 112 3.99 -18.83 -4.72
CA GLU A 112 4.61 -19.98 -4.06
C GLU A 112 3.60 -21.12 -3.92
N SER A 113 4.01 -22.30 -4.39
CA SER A 113 3.27 -23.55 -4.24
C SER A 113 3.95 -24.40 -3.18
N LEU A 114 3.17 -24.99 -2.28
CA LEU A 114 3.64 -26.01 -1.34
C LEU A 114 3.72 -27.42 -1.99
N TYR A 115 3.52 -27.50 -3.32
CA TYR A 115 3.51 -28.72 -4.13
C TYR A 115 4.31 -28.54 -5.43
#